data_AF-A0A832C4K2-F1
#
_entry.id   AF-A0A832C4K2-F1
#
_cell.length_a   1.000
_cell.length_b   1.000
_cell.length_c   1.000
_cell.angle_alpha   90.00
_cell.angle_beta   90.00
_cell.angle_gamma   90.00
#
_symmetry.space_group_name_H-M   'P 1'
#
loop_
_entity.id
_entity.type
_entity.pdbx_description
1 polymer ?
#
loop_
_entity_poly.entity_id
_entity_poly.type
_entity_poly.pdbx_seq_one_letter_code
_entity_poly.pdbx_strand_id
1 'polypeptide(L)'
;KLKEEGMTNLWDRWAAQEQIRCKSFCAKGLSCQFCSNGPCRIIPGKLERGACGMDGDGMAIRYMLLRNAMGLSTYTYHAREVAKTLIATGEGKTPFKISHVDKLRDFVGKLGLNPNSPADRLAVELGHYILSAINSDSNAILRTVEVFATPGRIAVWKRLGILPGGPANEQIDAISHCLTNVDGDYVSLAKTAMRLALSCIYGSLIPLEYGQDILFGTPKPHRMNFDFGILDPSYVNIVVNGHEPFVGIALIEHCRKSEVQNSAKMAGAKGIRVIGSIETGQEILQRVDADGVFVGMTGNWISIEPLIATGAVDVFAMDMNCSPPSLEEYVPKYPTTFVSVSPLVNIRGVDKHIDYSPENVKSQAEQIVSLAIENFRRRKGAGLKIPTRVQSAVVGFSIESILSLLGGSLNPLLEAIKRGQLKGVAGLVSCTSIGNGPHDLPTITMAKELIKRDILVLSMGCGNAALQVGGLCAPEASDLAGPGLSSLCKALGIPPVLSFGTCTDTGRLSILVSEVAKAMNVDVPDLPVAVTAPQYMEQKATIDAVFALAFGVLTHVSPTPPITGGARLMKLLTEDLKEITGGSLLLENDMVKAADALESHILAKRRALGID
;
A
#
# COMPACT_ATOMS: atom_id res chain seq x y z
N LYS A 1 -10.89 10.76 26.16
CA LYS A 1 -9.76 9.98 26.72
C LYS A 1 -8.41 10.69 26.53
N LEU A 2 -7.73 10.64 25.37
CA LEU A 2 -6.41 11.28 25.19
C LEU A 2 -6.36 12.75 25.69
N LYS A 3 -7.34 13.56 25.29
CA LYS A 3 -7.50 14.95 25.77
C LYS A 3 -7.74 15.06 27.28
N GLU A 4 -8.52 14.15 27.87
CA GLU A 4 -8.80 14.13 29.32
C GLU A 4 -7.54 13.73 30.12
N GLU A 5 -6.69 12.91 29.54
CA GLU A 5 -5.42 12.44 30.11
C GLU A 5 -4.24 13.40 29.84
N GLY A 6 -4.48 14.52 29.13
CA GLY A 6 -3.45 15.49 28.76
C GLY A 6 -2.40 14.95 27.78
N MET A 7 -2.71 13.88 27.06
CA MET A 7 -1.81 13.26 26.08
C MET A 7 -1.90 13.97 24.73
N THR A 8 -0.75 14.34 24.16
CA THR A 8 -0.70 14.80 22.76
C THR A 8 -1.04 13.67 21.79
N ASN A 9 -1.59 14.03 20.65
CA ASN A 9 -1.91 13.11 19.56
C ASN A 9 -1.63 13.76 18.20
N LEU A 10 -1.81 13.01 17.12
CA LEU A 10 -1.59 13.48 15.76
C LEU A 10 -2.31 14.79 15.44
N TRP A 11 -3.58 14.92 15.83
CA TRP A 11 -4.39 16.10 15.52
C TRP A 11 -3.85 17.36 16.21
N ASP A 12 -3.45 17.25 17.48
CA ASP A 12 -2.83 18.36 18.21
C ASP A 12 -1.49 18.77 17.58
N ARG A 13 -0.65 17.79 17.26
CA ARG A 13 0.66 18.04 16.61
C ARG A 13 0.49 18.66 15.23
N TRP A 14 -0.50 18.23 14.45
CA TRP A 14 -0.81 18.81 13.15
C TRP A 14 -1.32 20.24 13.27
N ALA A 15 -2.25 20.52 14.19
CA ALA A 15 -2.77 21.85 14.41
C ALA A 15 -1.65 22.84 14.78
N ALA A 16 -0.69 22.41 15.60
CA ALA A 16 0.49 23.21 15.94
C ALA A 16 1.41 23.46 14.71
N GLN A 17 1.69 22.42 13.92
CA GLN A 17 2.55 22.53 12.73
C GLN A 17 1.93 23.38 11.62
N GLU A 18 0.61 23.32 11.42
CA GLU A 18 -0.07 24.07 10.38
C GLU A 18 0.06 25.59 10.58
N GLN A 19 0.23 26.08 11.82
CA GLN A 19 0.46 27.49 12.11
C GLN A 19 1.82 28.01 11.61
N ILE A 20 2.83 27.14 11.53
CA ILE A 20 4.22 27.52 11.18
C ILE A 20 4.69 26.94 9.84
N ARG A 21 3.82 26.19 9.15
CA ARG A 21 4.16 25.47 7.92
C ARG A 21 4.65 26.44 6.83
N CYS A 22 5.79 26.12 6.21
CA CYS A 22 6.36 26.92 5.13
C CYS A 22 5.57 26.76 3.81
N LYS A 23 4.52 27.56 3.65
CA LYS A 23 3.61 27.54 2.48
C LYS A 23 4.24 28.13 1.22
N SER A 24 5.14 29.10 1.37
CA SER A 24 5.71 29.84 0.24
C SER A 24 6.78 29.07 -0.52
N PHE A 25 7.53 28.19 0.14
CA PHE A 25 8.68 27.50 -0.45
C PHE A 25 8.59 25.99 -0.34
N CYS A 26 8.57 25.43 0.88
CA CYS A 26 8.61 23.98 1.09
C CYS A 26 7.36 23.29 0.52
N ALA A 27 6.18 23.84 0.76
CA ALA A 27 4.92 23.28 0.24
C ALA A 27 4.80 23.34 -1.30
N LYS A 28 5.63 24.16 -1.97
CA LYS A 28 5.67 24.30 -3.43
C LYS A 28 6.85 23.57 -4.10
N GLY A 29 7.77 22.99 -3.31
CA GLY A 29 9.00 22.39 -3.84
C GLY A 29 10.11 23.38 -4.21
N LEU A 30 10.02 24.63 -3.72
CA LEU A 30 10.96 25.72 -4.07
C LEU A 30 12.02 25.99 -2.99
N SER A 31 12.40 24.96 -2.24
CA SER A 31 13.45 25.05 -1.21
C SER A 31 14.40 23.85 -1.32
N CYS A 32 15.71 24.10 -1.27
CA CYS A 32 16.76 23.08 -1.35
C CYS A 32 17.80 23.24 -0.24
N GLN A 33 18.18 22.13 0.40
CA GLN A 33 19.15 22.07 1.51
C GLN A 33 20.23 21.00 1.34
N PHE A 34 20.50 20.54 0.11
CA PHE A 34 21.40 19.40 -0.14
C PHE A 34 22.90 19.74 -0.12
N CYS A 35 23.28 21.00 0.07
CA CYS A 35 24.69 21.41 0.16
C CYS A 35 24.89 22.62 1.08
N SER A 36 26.16 22.89 1.43
CA SER A 36 26.56 23.96 2.33
C SER A 36 26.37 25.39 1.79
N ASN A 37 26.12 25.55 0.48
CA ASN A 37 25.74 26.85 -0.07
C ASN A 37 24.27 27.21 0.22
N GLY A 38 23.45 26.23 0.63
CA GLY A 38 22.05 26.43 0.99
C GLY A 38 21.84 26.91 2.43
N PRO A 39 20.58 27.02 2.88
CA PRO A 39 19.35 26.70 2.15
C PRO A 39 19.07 27.70 1.01
N CYS A 40 18.82 27.18 -0.20
CA CYS A 40 18.41 27.99 -1.36
C CYS A 40 16.88 28.03 -1.46
N ARG A 41 16.32 29.17 -1.87
CA ARG A 41 14.88 29.35 -2.14
C ARG A 41 14.68 30.02 -3.49
N ILE A 42 13.69 29.56 -4.24
CA ILE A 42 13.33 30.15 -5.54
C ILE A 42 12.13 31.08 -5.36
N ILE A 43 12.22 32.27 -5.93
CA ILE A 43 11.13 33.25 -6.02
C ILE A 43 10.88 33.51 -7.51
N PRO A 44 9.86 32.90 -8.12
CA PRO A 44 9.53 33.14 -9.52
C PRO A 44 9.38 34.65 -9.82
N GLY A 45 9.98 35.09 -10.91
CA GLY A 45 10.10 36.47 -11.37
C GLY A 45 11.20 37.31 -10.69
N LYS A 46 11.88 36.80 -9.66
CA LYS A 46 12.84 37.61 -8.86
C LYS A 46 14.16 36.90 -8.56
N LEU A 47 14.11 35.63 -8.17
CA LEU A 47 15.27 34.80 -7.84
C LEU A 47 15.02 33.40 -8.38
N GLU A 48 15.44 33.19 -9.62
CA GLU A 48 15.08 32.00 -10.41
C GLU A 48 16.00 30.80 -10.23
N ARG A 49 17.12 30.97 -9.52
CA ARG A 49 18.15 29.94 -9.36
C ARG A 49 18.68 29.89 -7.95
N GLY A 50 18.99 28.67 -7.49
CA GLY A 50 19.82 28.46 -6.31
C GLY A 50 21.28 28.80 -6.58
N ALA A 51 22.13 28.72 -5.55
CA ALA A 51 23.55 29.05 -5.65
C ALA A 51 24.31 28.23 -6.70
N CYS A 52 23.94 26.96 -6.93
CA CYS A 52 24.52 26.11 -7.97
C CYS A 52 23.91 26.32 -9.37
N GLY A 53 22.93 27.21 -9.51
CA GLY A 53 22.24 27.46 -10.77
C GLY A 53 20.99 26.62 -11.03
N MET A 54 20.62 25.66 -10.17
CA MET A 54 19.39 24.87 -10.35
C MET A 54 18.15 25.75 -10.21
N ASP A 55 17.18 25.59 -11.13
CA ASP A 55 15.91 26.32 -11.13
C ASP A 55 14.82 25.63 -10.30
N GLY A 56 13.64 26.25 -10.24
CA GLY A 56 12.49 25.74 -9.48
C GLY A 56 11.91 24.43 -9.99
N ASP A 57 11.94 24.18 -11.31
CA ASP A 57 11.42 22.94 -11.90
C ASP A 57 12.30 21.75 -11.50
N GLY A 58 13.62 21.89 -11.70
CA GLY A 58 14.60 20.89 -11.30
C GLY A 58 14.57 20.65 -9.79
N MET A 59 14.45 21.71 -8.98
CA MET A 59 14.38 21.61 -7.52
C MET A 59 13.19 20.78 -7.05
N ALA A 60 12.00 21.03 -7.63
CA ALA A 60 10.78 20.34 -7.31
C ALA A 60 10.83 18.83 -7.66
N ILE A 61 11.22 18.48 -8.89
CA ILE A 61 11.27 17.07 -9.30
C ILE A 61 12.39 16.30 -8.61
N ARG A 62 13.55 16.91 -8.34
CA ARG A 62 14.64 16.27 -7.59
C ARG A 62 14.21 15.91 -6.17
N TYR A 63 13.45 16.79 -5.53
CA TYR A 63 12.87 16.51 -4.22
C TYR A 63 11.90 15.32 -4.27
N MET A 64 11.06 15.26 -5.31
CA MET A 64 10.15 14.13 -5.50
C MET A 64 10.89 12.83 -5.84
N LEU A 65 11.91 12.85 -6.70
CA LEU A 65 12.70 11.67 -7.05
C LEU A 65 13.35 11.04 -5.81
N LEU A 66 13.91 11.85 -4.90
CA LEU A 66 14.43 11.35 -3.63
C LEU A 66 13.33 10.73 -2.76
N ARG A 67 12.14 11.32 -2.72
CA ARG A 67 10.98 10.72 -2.04
C ARG A 67 10.60 9.39 -2.70
N ASN A 68 10.57 9.32 -4.03
CA ASN A 68 10.28 8.08 -4.75
C ASN A 68 11.33 7.00 -4.43
N ALA A 69 12.62 7.36 -4.36
CA ALA A 69 13.69 6.45 -3.98
C ALA A 69 13.52 5.89 -2.56
N MET A 70 13.01 6.66 -1.60
CA MET A 70 12.65 6.14 -0.28
C MET A 70 11.52 5.10 -0.37
N GLY A 71 10.48 5.37 -1.18
CA GLY A 71 9.37 4.44 -1.42
C GLY A 71 9.84 3.11 -2.02
N LEU A 72 10.66 3.17 -3.07
CA LEU A 72 11.29 1.98 -3.65
C LEU A 72 12.09 1.20 -2.61
N SER A 73 12.87 1.89 -1.76
CA SER A 73 13.70 1.24 -0.73
C SER A 73 12.87 0.35 0.18
N THR A 74 11.76 0.88 0.69
CA THR A 74 10.88 0.14 1.61
C THR A 74 10.18 -1.04 0.94
N TYR A 75 9.68 -0.87 -0.29
CA TYR A 75 9.10 -1.98 -1.05
C TYR A 75 10.12 -3.06 -1.39
N THR A 76 11.33 -2.66 -1.76
CA THR A 76 12.42 -3.59 -2.08
C THR A 76 12.95 -4.31 -0.84
N TYR A 77 12.95 -3.66 0.33
CA TYR A 77 13.21 -4.32 1.60
C TYR A 77 12.21 -5.45 1.84
N HIS A 78 10.90 -5.16 1.73
CA HIS A 78 9.87 -6.18 1.92
C HIS A 78 10.03 -7.34 0.91
N ALA A 79 10.30 -7.03 -0.37
CA ALA A 79 10.57 -8.05 -1.39
C ALA A 79 11.77 -8.95 -1.02
N ARG A 80 12.82 -8.40 -0.40
CA ARG A 80 13.96 -9.19 0.09
C ARG A 80 13.57 -10.09 1.26
N GLU A 81 12.74 -9.62 2.19
CA GLU A 81 12.27 -10.45 3.31
C GLU A 81 11.33 -11.57 2.83
N VAL A 82 10.49 -11.32 1.83
CA VAL A 82 9.72 -12.37 1.13
C VAL A 82 10.66 -13.40 0.50
N ALA A 83 11.69 -12.95 -0.22
CA ALA A 83 12.65 -13.86 -0.87
C ALA A 83 13.43 -14.73 0.11
N LYS A 84 13.91 -14.16 1.23
CA LYS A 84 14.55 -14.91 2.32
C LYS A 84 13.58 -15.90 2.96
N THR A 85 12.34 -15.50 3.17
CA THR A 85 11.30 -16.36 3.74
C THR A 85 10.96 -17.53 2.82
N LEU A 86 10.89 -17.30 1.50
CA LEU A 86 10.73 -18.37 0.50
C LEU A 86 11.88 -19.39 0.56
N ILE A 87 13.12 -18.92 0.61
CA ILE A 87 14.32 -19.77 0.72
C ILE A 87 14.24 -20.61 2.00
N ALA A 88 14.10 -19.96 3.16
CA ALA A 88 14.07 -20.67 4.44
C ALA A 88 12.89 -21.65 4.54
N THR A 89 11.75 -21.32 3.93
CA THR A 89 10.57 -22.21 3.91
C THR A 89 10.82 -23.43 3.03
N GLY A 90 11.36 -23.25 1.83
CA GLY A 90 11.75 -24.36 0.95
C GLY A 90 12.89 -25.22 1.52
N GLU A 91 13.70 -24.69 2.43
CA GLU A 91 14.70 -25.46 3.19
C GLU A 91 14.13 -26.14 4.45
N GLY A 92 12.84 -25.97 4.75
CA GLY A 92 12.19 -26.54 5.93
C GLY A 92 12.60 -25.89 7.25
N LYS A 93 13.08 -24.65 7.22
CA LYS A 93 13.58 -23.90 8.39
C LYS A 93 12.55 -22.95 9.00
N THR A 94 11.37 -22.81 8.41
CA THR A 94 10.28 -21.95 8.91
C THR A 94 9.08 -22.81 9.32
N PRO A 95 8.14 -22.28 10.13
CA PRO A 95 6.85 -22.93 10.35
C PRO A 95 5.88 -22.79 9.17
N PHE A 96 6.21 -21.97 8.17
CA PHE A 96 5.35 -21.68 7.04
C PHE A 96 5.32 -22.83 6.03
N LYS A 97 4.45 -22.71 5.02
CA LYS A 97 4.26 -23.72 3.98
C LYS A 97 4.26 -23.07 2.61
N ILE A 98 4.45 -23.86 1.56
CA ILE A 98 4.16 -23.45 0.18
C ILE A 98 2.67 -23.69 -0.09
N SER A 99 1.85 -22.71 0.29
CA SER A 99 0.39 -22.76 0.25
C SER A 99 -0.21 -22.73 -1.17
N HIS A 100 0.50 -22.21 -2.17
CA HIS A 100 0.00 -22.14 -3.56
C HIS A 100 1.02 -22.62 -4.60
N VAL A 101 1.13 -23.94 -4.75
CA VAL A 101 2.09 -24.60 -5.65
C VAL A 101 1.86 -24.27 -7.13
N ASP A 102 0.62 -24.18 -7.59
CA ASP A 102 0.33 -23.91 -9.01
C ASP A 102 0.76 -22.49 -9.41
N LYS A 103 0.53 -21.50 -8.54
CA LYS A 103 1.03 -20.14 -8.73
C LYS A 103 2.55 -20.07 -8.73
N LEU A 104 3.22 -20.83 -7.85
CA LEU A 104 4.68 -20.96 -7.86
C LEU A 104 5.18 -21.47 -9.20
N ARG A 105 4.60 -22.55 -9.72
CA ARG A 105 5.00 -23.15 -11.02
C ARG A 105 4.74 -22.20 -12.19
N ASP A 106 3.56 -21.58 -12.24
CA ASP A 106 3.22 -20.60 -13.29
C ASP A 106 4.20 -19.43 -13.30
N PHE A 107 4.49 -18.88 -12.12
CA PHE A 107 5.39 -17.73 -12.02
C PHE A 107 6.83 -18.08 -12.38
N VAL A 108 7.37 -19.18 -11.85
CA VAL A 108 8.69 -19.72 -12.22
C VAL A 108 8.80 -19.93 -13.73
N GLY A 109 7.78 -20.54 -14.35
CA GLY A 109 7.74 -20.76 -15.81
C GLY A 109 7.79 -19.46 -16.61
N LYS A 110 7.02 -18.43 -16.19
CA LYS A 110 7.03 -17.10 -16.82
C LYS A 110 8.40 -16.41 -16.72
N LEU A 111 9.11 -16.64 -15.62
CA LEU A 111 10.47 -16.12 -15.40
C LEU A 111 11.54 -16.90 -16.20
N GLY A 112 11.17 -17.95 -16.92
CA GLY A 112 12.09 -18.78 -17.71
C GLY A 112 12.84 -19.83 -16.90
N LEU A 113 12.42 -20.09 -15.67
CA LEU A 113 12.96 -21.15 -14.81
C LEU A 113 12.19 -22.47 -15.06
N ASN A 114 12.77 -23.61 -14.68
CA ASN A 114 12.14 -24.92 -14.89
C ASN A 114 11.02 -25.20 -13.86
N PRO A 115 9.73 -25.27 -14.25
CA PRO A 115 8.62 -25.41 -13.30
C PRO A 115 8.39 -26.86 -12.81
N ASN A 116 9.18 -27.83 -13.28
CA ASN A 116 8.95 -29.26 -13.00
C ASN A 116 9.67 -29.77 -11.74
N SER A 117 10.47 -28.94 -11.07
CA SER A 117 11.13 -29.31 -9.81
C SER A 117 10.11 -29.44 -8.65
N PRO A 118 10.46 -30.13 -7.55
CA PRO A 118 9.65 -30.13 -6.32
C PRO A 118 9.38 -28.72 -5.80
N ALA A 119 8.21 -28.49 -5.21
CA ALA A 119 7.75 -27.16 -4.78
C ALA A 119 8.73 -26.45 -3.84
N ASP A 120 9.30 -27.18 -2.88
CA ASP A 120 10.27 -26.64 -1.93
C ASP A 120 11.54 -26.14 -2.63
N ARG A 121 12.03 -26.89 -3.62
CA ARG A 121 13.18 -26.50 -4.45
C ARG A 121 12.84 -25.29 -5.32
N LEU A 122 11.63 -25.25 -5.90
CA LEU A 122 11.16 -24.10 -6.67
C LEU A 122 11.06 -22.83 -5.82
N ALA A 123 10.65 -22.94 -4.56
CA ALA A 123 10.60 -21.81 -3.64
C ALA A 123 11.99 -21.23 -3.36
N VAL A 124 12.99 -22.10 -3.15
CA VAL A 124 14.40 -21.70 -3.01
C VAL A 124 14.93 -21.04 -4.29
N GLU A 125 14.71 -21.67 -5.45
CA GLU A 125 15.13 -21.13 -6.75
C GLU A 125 14.47 -19.76 -7.03
N LEU A 126 13.18 -19.61 -6.74
CA LEU A 126 12.46 -18.35 -6.87
C LEU A 126 13.02 -17.29 -5.91
N GLY A 127 13.25 -17.61 -4.64
CA GLY A 127 13.81 -16.66 -3.69
C GLY A 127 15.20 -16.16 -4.12
N HIS A 128 16.07 -17.04 -4.60
CA HIS A 128 17.36 -16.63 -5.18
C HIS A 128 17.21 -15.80 -6.45
N TYR A 129 16.25 -16.13 -7.31
CA TYR A 129 15.93 -15.32 -8.49
C TYR A 129 15.51 -13.90 -8.10
N ILE A 130 14.60 -13.74 -7.12
CA ILE A 130 14.15 -12.43 -6.65
C ILE A 130 15.33 -11.60 -6.13
N LEU A 131 16.18 -12.19 -5.28
CA LEU A 131 17.37 -11.51 -4.78
C LEU A 131 18.33 -11.11 -5.90
N SER A 132 18.52 -11.96 -6.90
CA SER A 132 19.37 -11.67 -8.07
C SER A 132 18.78 -10.54 -8.93
N ALA A 133 17.48 -10.60 -9.23
CA ALA A 133 16.78 -9.58 -10.01
C ALA A 133 16.75 -8.22 -9.32
N ILE A 134 16.62 -8.17 -7.98
CA ILE A 134 16.74 -6.93 -7.21
C ILE A 134 18.11 -6.27 -7.41
N ASN A 135 19.18 -7.06 -7.52
CA ASN A 135 20.56 -6.59 -7.60
C ASN A 135 21.13 -6.57 -9.03
N SER A 136 20.33 -6.86 -10.05
CA SER A 136 20.80 -6.83 -11.44
C SER A 136 21.11 -5.40 -11.89
N ASP A 137 22.02 -5.25 -12.86
CA ASP A 137 22.36 -3.95 -13.44
C ASP A 137 21.12 -3.19 -13.92
N SER A 138 21.14 -1.86 -13.87
CA SER A 138 20.04 -1.02 -14.37
C SER A 138 19.77 -1.28 -15.86
N ASN A 139 20.76 -1.67 -16.66
CA ASN A 139 20.58 -2.01 -18.08
C ASN A 139 20.08 -3.44 -18.32
N ALA A 140 20.06 -4.30 -17.30
CA ALA A 140 19.53 -5.66 -17.40
C ALA A 140 18.00 -5.63 -17.23
N ILE A 141 17.28 -5.51 -18.34
CA ILE A 141 15.82 -5.38 -18.33
C ILE A 141 15.17 -6.54 -17.57
N LEU A 142 14.31 -6.19 -16.61
CA LEU A 142 13.62 -7.17 -15.79
C LEU A 142 12.67 -8.02 -16.62
N ARG A 143 12.77 -9.35 -16.48
CA ARG A 143 11.89 -10.31 -17.16
C ARG A 143 10.41 -10.10 -16.85
N THR A 144 10.10 -9.68 -15.62
CA THR A 144 8.73 -9.38 -15.19
C THR A 144 8.09 -8.25 -16.00
N VAL A 145 8.86 -7.27 -16.50
CA VAL A 145 8.36 -6.24 -17.41
C VAL A 145 7.87 -6.88 -18.71
N GLU A 146 8.69 -7.75 -19.31
CA GLU A 146 8.38 -8.41 -20.59
C GLU A 146 7.18 -9.35 -20.49
N VAL A 147 7.02 -10.02 -19.34
CA VAL A 147 5.93 -10.98 -19.10
C VAL A 147 4.59 -10.26 -18.90
N PHE A 148 4.58 -9.23 -18.06
CA PHE A 148 3.32 -8.70 -17.53
C PHE A 148 2.84 -7.43 -18.24
N ALA A 149 3.72 -6.58 -18.75
CA ALA A 149 3.31 -5.37 -19.45
C ALA A 149 2.67 -5.68 -20.82
N THR A 150 1.94 -4.71 -21.37
CA THR A 150 1.45 -4.81 -22.76
C THR A 150 2.58 -4.51 -23.75
N PRO A 151 2.51 -5.03 -24.99
CA PRO A 151 3.47 -4.65 -26.03
C PRO A 151 3.53 -3.13 -26.29
N GLY A 152 2.38 -2.44 -26.19
CA GLY A 152 2.29 -0.98 -26.35
C GLY A 152 3.09 -0.23 -25.27
N ARG A 153 2.93 -0.61 -24.00
CA ARG A 153 3.72 -0.05 -22.89
C ARG A 153 5.22 -0.25 -23.08
N ILE A 154 5.64 -1.47 -23.42
CA ILE A 154 7.05 -1.80 -23.66
C ILE A 154 7.62 -0.91 -24.79
N ALA A 155 6.88 -0.72 -25.88
CA ALA A 155 7.32 0.12 -27.00
C ALA A 155 7.48 1.60 -26.59
N VAL A 156 6.54 2.14 -25.81
CA VAL A 156 6.64 3.51 -25.27
C VAL A 156 7.86 3.63 -24.35
N TRP A 157 8.03 2.74 -23.39
CA TRP A 157 9.15 2.80 -22.44
C TRP A 157 10.51 2.63 -23.11
N LYS A 158 10.60 1.78 -24.14
CA LYS A 158 11.80 1.64 -24.96
C LYS A 158 12.15 2.93 -25.68
N ARG A 159 11.17 3.58 -26.32
CA ARG A 159 11.36 4.87 -27.02
C ARG A 159 11.82 5.97 -26.06
N LEU A 160 11.32 5.97 -24.82
CA LEU A 160 11.65 6.97 -23.82
C LEU A 160 12.97 6.70 -23.08
N GLY A 161 13.52 5.49 -23.20
CA GLY A 161 14.74 5.07 -22.49
C GLY A 161 14.50 4.68 -21.02
N ILE A 162 13.28 4.30 -20.66
CA ILE A 162 12.85 4.06 -19.27
C ILE A 162 12.48 2.61 -18.97
N LEU A 163 12.86 1.65 -19.82
CA LEU A 163 12.75 0.23 -19.46
C LEU A 163 13.67 -0.07 -18.27
N PRO A 164 13.14 -0.57 -17.14
CA PRO A 164 13.91 -0.68 -15.90
C PRO A 164 14.71 -1.99 -15.81
N GLY A 165 15.83 -1.91 -15.09
CA GLY A 165 16.56 -3.04 -14.54
C GLY A 165 16.31 -3.20 -13.03
N GLY A 166 17.32 -3.69 -12.32
CA GLY A 166 17.19 -4.13 -10.93
C GLY A 166 16.91 -2.99 -9.93
N PRO A 167 15.89 -3.11 -9.06
CA PRO A 167 15.52 -2.12 -8.05
C PRO A 167 16.68 -1.48 -7.27
N ALA A 168 17.66 -2.26 -6.83
CA ALA A 168 18.75 -1.72 -6.01
C ALA A 168 19.66 -0.79 -6.83
N ASN A 169 20.01 -1.15 -8.06
CA ASN A 169 20.87 -0.34 -8.91
C ASN A 169 20.11 0.85 -9.52
N GLU A 170 18.84 0.69 -9.87
CA GLU A 170 17.99 1.82 -10.29
C GLU A 170 17.87 2.86 -9.16
N GLN A 171 17.83 2.41 -7.90
CA GLN A 171 17.86 3.31 -6.73
C GLN A 171 19.20 4.07 -6.61
N ILE A 172 20.32 3.38 -6.79
CA ILE A 172 21.66 3.98 -6.77
C ILE A 172 21.77 5.07 -7.84
N ASP A 173 21.33 4.76 -9.06
CA ASP A 173 21.35 5.71 -10.17
C ASP A 173 20.45 6.92 -9.88
N ALA A 174 19.20 6.69 -9.43
CA ALA A 174 18.26 7.76 -9.12
C ALA A 174 18.77 8.70 -8.02
N ILE A 175 19.37 8.18 -6.95
CA ILE A 175 19.95 9.00 -5.88
C ILE A 175 21.19 9.74 -6.39
N SER A 176 22.00 9.11 -7.26
CA SER A 176 23.18 9.74 -7.87
C SER A 176 22.80 10.93 -8.77
N HIS A 177 21.73 10.80 -9.56
CA HIS A 177 21.15 11.92 -10.32
C HIS A 177 20.74 13.09 -9.42
N CYS A 178 20.31 12.81 -8.18
CA CYS A 178 19.90 13.84 -7.23
C CYS A 178 21.07 14.53 -6.51
N LEU A 179 22.31 14.08 -6.68
CA LEU A 179 23.47 14.72 -6.09
C LEU A 179 23.67 16.15 -6.66
N THR A 180 24.26 17.02 -5.84
CA THR A 180 24.57 18.39 -6.25
C THR A 180 25.51 18.38 -7.48
N ASN A 181 25.18 19.16 -8.51
CA ASN A 181 25.95 19.31 -9.76
C ASN A 181 26.03 18.05 -10.65
N VAL A 182 25.08 17.12 -10.54
CA VAL A 182 24.98 15.95 -11.44
C VAL A 182 23.90 16.18 -12.49
N ASP A 183 22.62 16.16 -12.10
CA ASP A 183 21.50 16.36 -13.01
C ASP A 183 20.66 17.58 -12.60
N GLY A 184 20.64 18.58 -13.47
CA GLY A 184 19.88 19.82 -13.30
C GLY A 184 18.66 19.91 -14.22
N ASP A 185 18.44 18.93 -15.10
CA ASP A 185 17.33 18.94 -16.06
C ASP A 185 16.09 18.25 -15.48
N TYR A 186 15.00 19.00 -15.40
CA TYR A 186 13.76 18.48 -14.84
C TYR A 186 13.15 17.36 -15.71
N VAL A 187 13.40 17.34 -17.03
CA VAL A 187 12.91 16.28 -17.92
C VAL A 187 13.70 14.99 -17.69
N SER A 188 15.03 15.07 -17.63
CA SER A 188 15.91 13.95 -17.26
C SER A 188 15.49 13.35 -15.92
N LEU A 189 15.38 14.18 -14.87
CA LEU A 189 14.96 13.73 -13.54
C LEU A 189 13.55 13.10 -13.53
N ALA A 190 12.61 13.64 -14.31
CA ALA A 190 11.28 13.05 -14.43
C ALA A 190 11.31 11.67 -15.12
N LYS A 191 12.15 11.48 -16.15
CA LYS A 191 12.36 10.17 -16.77
C LYS A 191 12.97 9.18 -15.79
N THR A 192 13.97 9.61 -15.02
CA THR A 192 14.58 8.78 -13.95
C THR A 192 13.54 8.39 -12.90
N ALA A 193 12.65 9.29 -12.49
CA ALA A 193 11.55 8.97 -11.58
C ALA A 193 10.58 7.92 -12.15
N MET A 194 10.18 8.06 -13.42
CA MET A 194 9.31 7.09 -14.08
C MET A 194 9.98 5.72 -14.23
N ARG A 195 11.26 5.68 -14.61
CA ARG A 195 12.05 4.45 -14.71
C ARG A 195 12.18 3.75 -13.35
N LEU A 196 12.48 4.51 -12.30
CA LEU A 196 12.55 4.03 -10.92
C LEU A 196 11.21 3.43 -10.46
N ALA A 197 10.10 4.09 -10.80
CA ALA A 197 8.76 3.61 -10.47
C ALA A 197 8.39 2.32 -11.23
N LEU A 198 8.78 2.19 -12.50
CA LEU A 198 8.64 0.94 -13.25
C LEU A 198 9.46 -0.19 -12.60
N SER A 199 10.70 0.08 -12.20
CA SER A 199 11.54 -0.89 -11.47
C SER A 199 10.89 -1.31 -10.16
N CYS A 200 10.30 -0.36 -9.42
CA CYS A 200 9.57 -0.64 -8.18
C CYS A 200 8.45 -1.67 -8.38
N ILE A 201 7.60 -1.43 -9.38
CA ILE A 201 6.44 -2.29 -9.61
C ILE A 201 6.87 -3.67 -10.11
N TYR A 202 7.69 -3.70 -11.16
CA TYR A 202 8.03 -4.95 -11.83
C TYR A 202 9.12 -5.74 -11.12
N GLY A 203 10.05 -5.07 -10.43
CA GLY A 203 11.19 -5.69 -9.75
C GLY A 203 10.98 -5.96 -8.26
N SER A 204 10.12 -5.18 -7.59
CA SER A 204 9.87 -5.35 -6.16
C SER A 204 8.44 -5.82 -5.88
N LEU A 205 7.40 -5.06 -6.28
CA LEU A 205 6.03 -5.37 -5.85
C LEU A 205 5.44 -6.66 -6.44
N ILE A 206 5.61 -6.91 -7.74
CA ILE A 206 5.08 -8.13 -8.36
C ILE A 206 5.73 -9.39 -7.72
N PRO A 207 7.07 -9.50 -7.63
CA PRO A 207 7.68 -10.67 -7.00
C PRO A 207 7.35 -10.81 -5.51
N LEU A 208 7.26 -9.69 -4.79
CA LEU A 208 6.83 -9.64 -3.39
C LEU A 208 5.44 -10.26 -3.24
N GLU A 209 4.44 -9.75 -3.95
CA GLU A 209 3.06 -10.22 -3.80
C GLU A 209 2.87 -11.67 -4.24
N TYR A 210 3.54 -12.06 -5.33
CA TYR A 210 3.52 -13.45 -5.76
C TYR A 210 4.18 -14.36 -4.72
N GLY A 211 5.29 -13.94 -4.11
CA GLY A 211 5.95 -14.68 -3.05
C GLY A 211 5.08 -14.82 -1.79
N GLN A 212 4.37 -13.75 -1.39
CA GLN A 212 3.42 -13.83 -0.27
C GLN A 212 2.26 -14.77 -0.56
N ASP A 213 1.68 -14.70 -1.77
CA ASP A 213 0.63 -15.63 -2.18
C ASP A 213 1.09 -17.09 -2.22
N ILE A 214 2.34 -17.34 -2.62
CA ILE A 214 2.93 -18.67 -2.66
C ILE A 214 3.10 -19.22 -1.23
N LEU A 215 3.56 -18.39 -0.29
CA LEU A 215 3.73 -18.76 1.12
C LEU A 215 2.39 -18.92 1.86
N PHE A 216 1.47 -17.97 1.67
CA PHE A 216 0.31 -17.82 2.56
C PHE A 216 -1.03 -18.08 1.87
N GLY A 217 -1.01 -18.37 0.58
CA GLY A 217 -2.20 -18.61 -0.23
C GLY A 217 -2.66 -17.34 -0.96
N THR A 218 -3.29 -17.53 -2.11
CA THR A 218 -3.87 -16.40 -2.85
C THR A 218 -5.16 -15.92 -2.19
N PRO A 219 -5.35 -14.59 -2.05
CA PRO A 219 -6.53 -14.03 -1.41
C PRO A 219 -7.85 -14.49 -2.02
N LYS A 220 -8.83 -14.75 -1.15
CA LYS A 220 -10.20 -15.16 -1.53
C LYS A 220 -11.24 -14.33 -0.78
N PRO A 221 -12.35 -13.92 -1.45
CA PRO A 221 -13.45 -13.18 -0.84
C PRO A 221 -14.03 -13.87 0.39
N HIS A 222 -13.94 -13.21 1.55
CA HIS A 222 -14.60 -13.63 2.79
C HIS A 222 -14.92 -12.41 3.67
N ARG A 223 -15.75 -12.60 4.70
CA ARG A 223 -16.14 -11.52 5.62
C ARG A 223 -15.12 -11.37 6.75
N MET A 224 -14.81 -10.12 7.09
CA MET A 224 -13.92 -9.76 8.20
C MET A 224 -14.51 -8.60 9.03
N ASN A 225 -14.02 -8.44 10.27
CA ASN A 225 -14.45 -7.39 11.20
C ASN A 225 -13.40 -6.28 11.33
N PHE A 226 -13.89 -5.06 11.54
CA PHE A 226 -13.11 -3.83 11.60
C PHE A 226 -13.53 -2.92 12.76
N ASP A 227 -12.69 -1.90 13.02
CA ASP A 227 -12.87 -0.89 14.07
C ASP A 227 -12.52 -1.40 15.48
N PHE A 228 -12.46 -0.53 16.48
CA PHE A 228 -11.97 -0.85 17.81
C PHE A 228 -12.89 -1.78 18.62
N GLY A 229 -14.16 -1.94 18.22
CA GLY A 229 -15.08 -2.86 18.89
C GLY A 229 -14.68 -4.34 18.84
N ILE A 230 -13.69 -4.70 18.03
CA ILE A 230 -13.12 -6.06 18.01
C ILE A 230 -12.24 -6.37 19.23
N LEU A 231 -11.77 -5.32 19.94
CA LEU A 231 -10.96 -5.46 21.14
C LEU A 231 -11.84 -5.98 22.29
N ASP A 232 -11.37 -7.02 22.97
CA ASP A 232 -12.03 -7.53 24.18
C ASP A 232 -11.04 -7.47 25.35
N PRO A 233 -11.30 -6.64 26.38
CA PRO A 233 -10.38 -6.49 27.51
C PRO A 233 -10.27 -7.76 28.36
N SER A 234 -11.16 -8.75 28.19
CA SER A 234 -11.10 -10.06 28.85
C SER A 234 -10.22 -11.09 28.14
N TYR A 235 -9.70 -10.77 26.95
CA TYR A 235 -8.68 -11.55 26.24
C TYR A 235 -7.31 -10.87 26.36
N VAL A 236 -6.25 -11.65 26.16
CA VAL A 236 -4.93 -11.10 25.82
C VAL A 236 -5.00 -10.59 24.38
N ASN A 237 -4.67 -9.33 24.12
CA ASN A 237 -4.75 -8.71 22.80
C ASN A 237 -3.34 -8.39 22.28
N ILE A 238 -2.91 -9.11 21.25
CA ILE A 238 -1.66 -8.85 20.52
C ILE A 238 -2.04 -8.13 19.22
N VAL A 239 -1.55 -6.91 19.03
CA VAL A 239 -1.72 -6.16 17.80
C VAL A 239 -0.45 -6.27 16.96
N VAL A 240 -0.60 -6.66 15.70
CA VAL A 240 0.47 -6.66 14.71
C VAL A 240 0.31 -5.46 13.78
N ASN A 241 1.35 -4.64 13.67
CA ASN A 241 1.33 -3.35 13.00
C ASN A 241 2.52 -3.18 12.07
N GLY A 242 2.26 -2.69 10.85
CA GLY A 242 3.25 -2.48 9.82
C GLY A 242 2.74 -2.97 8.48
N HIS A 243 3.53 -3.72 7.73
CA HIS A 243 3.30 -4.17 6.36
C HIS A 243 3.70 -5.64 6.12
N GLU A 244 4.60 -6.20 6.93
CA GLU A 244 5.14 -7.54 6.72
C GLU A 244 4.31 -8.58 7.48
N PRO A 245 3.68 -9.58 6.84
CA PRO A 245 2.73 -10.47 7.51
C PRO A 245 3.40 -11.57 8.35
N PHE A 246 4.71 -11.76 8.24
CA PHE A 246 5.41 -12.96 8.70
C PHE A 246 5.22 -13.24 10.19
N VAL A 247 5.50 -12.25 11.05
CA VAL A 247 5.37 -12.40 12.51
C VAL A 247 3.91 -12.58 12.90
N GLY A 248 2.99 -11.87 12.24
CA GLY A 248 1.55 -11.99 12.51
C GLY A 248 0.99 -13.36 12.15
N ILE A 249 1.37 -13.94 11.01
CA ILE A 249 0.96 -15.29 10.62
C ILE A 249 1.51 -16.32 11.60
N ALA A 250 2.80 -16.23 11.98
CA ALA A 250 3.39 -17.13 12.97
C ALA A 250 2.71 -17.02 14.35
N LEU A 251 2.35 -15.80 14.77
CA LEU A 251 1.59 -15.57 16.00
C LEU A 251 0.21 -16.20 15.96
N ILE A 252 -0.52 -16.09 14.85
CA ILE A 252 -1.84 -16.68 14.68
C ILE A 252 -1.75 -18.21 14.78
N GLU A 253 -0.82 -18.83 14.04
CA GLU A 253 -0.62 -20.28 14.10
C GLU A 253 -0.21 -20.76 15.50
N HIS A 254 0.68 -20.03 16.17
CA HIS A 254 1.10 -20.36 17.52
C HIS A 254 -0.06 -20.21 18.52
N CYS A 255 -0.82 -19.12 18.44
CA CYS A 255 -1.93 -18.84 19.36
C CYS A 255 -3.14 -19.77 19.15
N ARG A 256 -3.27 -20.43 18.00
CA ARG A 256 -4.31 -21.46 17.77
C ARG A 256 -4.09 -22.75 18.56
N LYS A 257 -2.88 -22.97 19.08
CA LYS A 257 -2.57 -24.17 19.87
C LYS A 257 -3.27 -24.17 21.22
N SER A 258 -3.80 -25.33 21.61
CA SER A 258 -4.61 -25.50 22.82
C SER A 258 -3.86 -25.13 24.10
N GLU A 259 -2.58 -25.50 24.17
CA GLU A 259 -1.67 -25.23 25.27
C GLU A 259 -1.40 -23.72 25.44
N VAL A 260 -1.36 -22.97 24.35
CA VAL A 260 -1.17 -21.51 24.35
C VAL A 260 -2.44 -20.79 24.81
N GLN A 261 -3.61 -21.24 24.35
CA GLN A 261 -4.87 -20.70 24.86
C GLN A 261 -5.07 -21.02 26.34
N ASN A 262 -4.65 -22.20 26.80
CA ASN A 262 -4.72 -22.60 28.20
C ASN A 262 -3.78 -21.78 29.10
N SER A 263 -2.58 -21.41 28.62
CA SER A 263 -1.66 -20.57 29.39
C SER A 263 -2.23 -19.16 29.64
N ALA A 264 -2.94 -18.59 28.68
CA ALA A 264 -3.67 -17.33 28.87
C ALA A 264 -4.86 -17.47 29.84
N LYS A 265 -5.59 -18.60 29.79
CA LYS A 265 -6.66 -18.89 30.76
C LYS A 265 -6.12 -19.00 32.18
N MET A 266 -4.98 -19.64 32.38
CA MET A 266 -4.28 -19.67 33.67
C MET A 266 -3.85 -18.28 34.15
N ALA A 267 -3.60 -17.33 33.25
CA ALA A 267 -3.32 -15.93 33.61
C ALA A 267 -4.59 -15.12 33.99
N GLY A 268 -5.78 -15.69 33.73
CA GLY A 268 -7.08 -15.10 34.01
C GLY A 268 -7.77 -14.48 32.79
N ALA A 269 -7.25 -14.69 31.57
CA ALA A 269 -7.90 -14.27 30.33
C ALA A 269 -8.91 -15.32 29.86
N LYS A 270 -9.82 -14.97 28.93
CA LYS A 270 -10.64 -15.95 28.22
C LYS A 270 -9.85 -16.72 27.15
N GLY A 271 -8.77 -16.14 26.66
CA GLY A 271 -7.88 -16.66 25.62
C GLY A 271 -6.94 -15.57 25.11
N ILE A 272 -6.27 -15.84 23.99
CA ILE A 272 -5.41 -14.88 23.28
C ILE A 272 -6.02 -14.56 21.92
N ARG A 273 -6.03 -13.27 21.57
CA ARG A 273 -6.39 -12.75 20.25
C ARG A 273 -5.20 -12.07 19.60
N VAL A 274 -5.06 -12.32 18.30
CA VAL A 274 -4.19 -11.55 17.40
C VAL A 274 -5.09 -10.63 16.57
N ILE A 275 -4.72 -9.37 16.49
CA ILE A 275 -5.50 -8.31 15.86
C ILE A 275 -4.61 -7.60 14.85
N GLY A 276 -5.11 -7.45 13.63
CA GLY A 276 -4.43 -6.66 12.62
C GLY A 276 -4.48 -5.16 12.92
N SER A 277 -3.43 -4.47 12.50
CA SER A 277 -3.41 -3.01 12.33
C SER A 277 -2.81 -2.71 10.97
N ILE A 278 -3.30 -1.68 10.29
CA ILE A 278 -2.73 -1.16 9.04
C ILE A 278 -2.50 -2.27 7.99
N GLU A 279 -1.38 -2.28 7.28
CA GLU A 279 -1.21 -3.12 6.08
C GLU A 279 -0.77 -4.55 6.41
N THR A 280 -0.02 -4.80 7.48
CA THR A 280 0.24 -6.17 7.96
C THR A 280 -1.09 -6.84 8.35
N GLY A 281 -2.00 -6.09 8.99
CA GLY A 281 -3.35 -6.54 9.26
C GLY A 281 -4.11 -6.87 7.98
N GLN A 282 -4.01 -6.01 6.96
CA GLN A 282 -4.60 -6.23 5.63
C GLN A 282 -4.02 -7.47 4.93
N GLU A 283 -2.71 -7.67 4.93
CA GLU A 283 -2.07 -8.85 4.33
C GLU A 283 -2.58 -10.15 4.95
N ILE A 284 -2.74 -10.16 6.27
CA ILE A 284 -3.24 -11.32 7.01
C ILE A 284 -4.72 -11.57 6.68
N LEU A 285 -5.58 -10.54 6.80
CA LEU A 285 -7.02 -10.70 6.53
C LEU A 285 -7.35 -10.97 5.06
N GLN A 286 -6.41 -10.79 4.13
CA GLN A 286 -6.63 -11.22 2.75
C GLN A 286 -6.67 -12.75 2.62
N ARG A 287 -6.07 -13.46 3.58
CA ARG A 287 -5.75 -14.90 3.50
C ARG A 287 -6.24 -15.73 4.68
N VAL A 288 -6.51 -15.10 5.83
CA VAL A 288 -6.85 -15.77 7.07
C VAL A 288 -8.27 -15.41 7.51
N ASP A 289 -9.13 -16.43 7.58
CA ASP A 289 -10.49 -16.29 8.09
C ASP A 289 -10.51 -15.90 9.58
N ALA A 290 -11.57 -15.19 9.97
CA ALA A 290 -11.81 -14.86 11.37
C ALA A 290 -12.14 -16.11 12.20
N ASP A 291 -11.53 -16.22 13.38
CA ASP A 291 -11.80 -17.27 14.34
C ASP A 291 -11.65 -16.76 15.80
N GLY A 292 -11.54 -17.67 16.77
CA GLY A 292 -11.36 -17.32 18.18
C GLY A 292 -10.02 -16.64 18.51
N VAL A 293 -9.05 -16.66 17.58
CA VAL A 293 -7.70 -16.10 17.71
C VAL A 293 -7.54 -14.87 16.83
N PHE A 294 -7.74 -14.97 15.52
CA PHE A 294 -7.67 -13.82 14.62
C PHE A 294 -9.06 -13.24 14.42
N VAL A 295 -9.30 -12.03 14.92
CA VAL A 295 -10.67 -11.47 15.00
C VAL A 295 -10.94 -10.32 14.03
N GLY A 296 -9.94 -9.92 13.25
CA GLY A 296 -10.02 -8.81 12.31
C GLY A 296 -8.95 -7.74 12.54
N MET A 297 -9.22 -6.53 12.07
CA MET A 297 -8.25 -5.44 12.03
C MET A 297 -8.85 -4.15 12.55
N THR A 298 -8.05 -3.32 13.22
CA THR A 298 -8.53 -2.04 13.76
C THR A 298 -8.83 -1.01 12.66
N GLY A 299 -7.78 -0.38 12.12
CA GLY A 299 -7.89 0.66 11.09
C GLY A 299 -6.52 1.01 10.51
N ASN A 300 -6.41 2.23 9.95
CA ASN A 300 -5.15 2.76 9.42
C ASN A 300 -4.27 3.41 10.50
N TRP A 301 -3.10 3.91 10.11
CA TRP A 301 -2.08 4.41 11.05
C TRP A 301 -2.54 5.55 11.97
N ILE A 302 -3.50 6.39 11.55
CA ILE A 302 -4.02 7.50 12.37
C ILE A 302 -4.76 6.96 13.60
N SER A 303 -5.30 5.75 13.50
CA SER A 303 -6.01 5.09 14.59
C SER A 303 -5.08 4.51 15.67
N ILE A 304 -3.76 4.44 15.43
CA ILE A 304 -2.80 3.81 16.36
C ILE A 304 -2.79 4.49 17.74
N GLU A 305 -2.65 5.81 17.79
CA GLU A 305 -2.61 6.53 19.08
C GLU A 305 -3.92 6.36 19.87
N PRO A 306 -5.12 6.55 19.28
CA PRO A 306 -6.39 6.19 19.92
C PRO A 306 -6.52 4.71 20.33
N LEU A 307 -5.99 3.78 19.52
CA LEU A 307 -5.99 2.35 19.81
C LEU A 307 -5.21 2.04 21.08
N ILE A 308 -3.97 2.53 21.18
CA ILE A 308 -3.15 2.39 22.39
C ILE A 308 -3.86 3.01 23.58
N ALA A 309 -4.49 4.17 23.37
CA ALA A 309 -5.21 4.86 24.42
C ALA A 309 -6.39 4.06 25.00
N THR A 310 -6.92 3.04 24.31
CA THR A 310 -7.93 2.14 24.88
C THR A 310 -7.40 1.44 26.14
N GLY A 311 -6.09 1.19 26.23
CA GLY A 311 -5.43 0.43 27.28
C GLY A 311 -5.65 -1.09 27.19
N ALA A 312 -6.30 -1.58 26.13
CA ALA A 312 -6.61 -3.01 25.96
C ALA A 312 -5.54 -3.80 25.21
N VAL A 313 -4.53 -3.13 24.64
CA VAL A 313 -3.45 -3.77 23.88
C VAL A 313 -2.38 -4.27 24.85
N ASP A 314 -2.06 -5.56 24.79
CA ASP A 314 -1.02 -6.16 25.63
C ASP A 314 0.36 -6.06 24.97
N VAL A 315 0.44 -6.42 23.69
CA VAL A 315 1.62 -6.21 22.86
C VAL A 315 1.23 -5.48 21.59
N PHE A 316 2.02 -4.48 21.22
CA PHE A 316 1.97 -3.84 19.91
C PHE A 316 3.27 -4.16 19.17
N ALA A 317 3.22 -5.18 18.31
CA ALA A 317 4.35 -5.65 17.52
C ALA A 317 4.47 -4.83 16.24
N MET A 318 5.58 -4.12 16.10
CA MET A 318 5.82 -3.13 15.06
C MET A 318 6.84 -3.66 14.06
N ASP A 319 6.39 -4.03 12.88
CA ASP A 319 7.25 -4.28 11.73
C ASP A 319 7.46 -2.96 10.94
N MET A 320 7.87 -3.03 9.68
CA MET A 320 8.16 -1.89 8.79
C MET A 320 7.09 -0.77 8.80
N ASN A 321 7.56 0.50 8.75
CA ASN A 321 6.84 1.78 8.58
C ASN A 321 5.48 1.94 9.34
N CYS A 322 4.86 3.11 9.25
CA CYS A 322 3.58 3.41 9.93
C CYS A 322 3.50 3.15 11.45
N SER A 323 4.63 3.22 12.16
CA SER A 323 4.71 3.20 13.62
C SER A 323 5.13 4.60 14.09
N PRO A 324 4.19 5.44 14.59
CA PRO A 324 4.47 6.85 14.88
C PRO A 324 5.59 7.02 15.91
N PRO A 325 6.59 7.89 15.67
CA PRO A 325 7.66 8.14 16.65
C PRO A 325 7.15 8.65 18.01
N SER A 326 5.99 9.33 18.03
CA SER A 326 5.33 9.82 19.24
C SER A 326 4.89 8.72 20.20
N LEU A 327 4.90 7.45 19.78
CA LEU A 327 4.65 6.32 20.67
C LEU A 327 5.60 6.28 21.88
N GLU A 328 6.75 6.95 21.81
CA GLU A 328 7.63 7.19 22.96
C GLU A 328 6.90 7.80 24.18
N GLU A 329 5.90 8.67 23.95
CA GLU A 329 5.13 9.33 25.00
C GLU A 329 4.08 8.39 25.60
N TYR A 330 3.71 7.36 24.85
CA TYR A 330 2.68 6.39 25.20
C TYR A 330 3.26 5.25 26.04
N VAL A 331 4.53 4.90 25.86
CA VAL A 331 5.27 3.87 26.61
C VAL A 331 5.07 3.97 28.13
N PRO A 332 5.29 5.12 28.80
CA PRO A 332 5.14 5.21 30.25
C PRO A 332 3.69 5.33 30.73
N LYS A 333 2.71 5.51 29.82
CA LYS A 333 1.33 5.89 30.15
C LYS A 333 0.32 4.77 30.02
N TYR A 334 0.56 3.86 29.07
CA TYR A 334 -0.34 2.75 28.80
C TYR A 334 0.33 1.42 29.16
N PRO A 335 -0.44 0.39 29.51
CA PRO A 335 0.14 -0.88 29.89
C PRO A 335 0.88 -1.55 28.73
N THR A 336 0.56 -1.21 27.47
CA THR A 336 1.08 -1.84 26.25
C THR A 336 2.60 -2.03 26.25
N THR A 337 3.04 -3.27 25.99
CA THR A 337 4.44 -3.54 25.65
C THR A 337 4.62 -3.33 24.15
N PHE A 338 5.40 -2.32 23.77
CA PHE A 338 5.81 -2.12 22.38
C PHE A 338 6.99 -3.02 22.05
N VAL A 339 6.94 -3.70 20.90
CA VAL A 339 7.99 -4.61 20.46
C VAL A 339 8.32 -4.30 19.01
N SER A 340 9.53 -3.84 18.73
CA SER A 340 10.03 -3.77 17.36
C SER A 340 10.33 -5.18 16.87
N VAL A 341 9.71 -5.58 15.76
CA VAL A 341 9.94 -6.88 15.12
C VAL A 341 10.64 -6.75 13.77
N SER A 342 11.14 -5.55 13.46
CA SER A 342 11.95 -5.25 12.29
C SER A 342 13.07 -4.30 12.68
N PRO A 343 14.30 -4.49 12.17
CA PRO A 343 15.43 -3.60 12.48
C PRO A 343 15.20 -2.17 11.94
N LEU A 344 14.22 -1.97 11.05
CA LEU A 344 13.88 -0.67 10.48
C LEU A 344 13.11 0.24 11.45
N VAL A 345 12.45 -0.31 12.46
CA VAL A 345 11.58 0.46 13.36
C VAL A 345 12.20 0.59 14.74
N ASN A 346 12.64 1.80 15.03
CA ASN A 346 13.26 2.16 16.30
C ASN A 346 12.57 3.41 16.84
N ILE A 347 11.94 3.28 18.01
CA ILE A 347 11.22 4.35 18.69
C ILE A 347 11.89 4.59 20.03
N ARG A 348 12.18 5.85 20.37
CA ARG A 348 12.82 6.19 21.64
C ARG A 348 11.97 5.66 22.80
N GLY A 349 12.64 5.07 23.79
CA GLY A 349 11.99 4.49 24.97
C GLY A 349 11.42 3.08 24.79
N VAL A 350 11.36 2.56 23.56
CA VAL A 350 11.07 1.14 23.31
C VAL A 350 12.39 0.36 23.44
N ASP A 351 12.45 -0.58 24.37
CA ASP A 351 13.65 -1.38 24.68
C ASP A 351 13.57 -2.83 24.17
N LYS A 352 12.39 -3.28 23.70
CA LYS A 352 12.16 -4.64 23.22
C LYS A 352 12.30 -4.71 21.70
N HIS A 353 13.34 -5.41 21.27
CA HIS A 353 13.61 -5.74 19.87
C HIS A 353 13.62 -7.25 19.70
N ILE A 354 12.78 -7.76 18.81
CA ILE A 354 12.68 -9.16 18.39
C ILE A 354 12.66 -9.17 16.86
N ASP A 355 13.77 -8.76 16.26
CA ASP A 355 13.88 -8.56 14.81
C ASP A 355 13.60 -9.85 14.05
N TYR A 356 12.63 -9.82 13.14
CA TYR A 356 12.18 -10.97 12.37
C TYR A 356 13.35 -11.69 11.69
N SER A 357 13.39 -13.00 11.87
CA SER A 357 14.26 -13.93 11.12
C SER A 357 13.41 -15.14 10.75
N PRO A 358 13.35 -15.53 9.46
CA PRO A 358 12.53 -16.66 9.02
C PRO A 358 12.76 -17.93 9.85
N GLU A 359 14.01 -18.25 10.15
CA GLU A 359 14.44 -19.45 10.88
C GLU A 359 14.05 -19.42 12.37
N ASN A 360 13.90 -18.21 12.94
CA ASN A 360 13.63 -18.01 14.36
C ASN A 360 12.19 -17.59 14.64
N VAL A 361 11.36 -17.35 13.62
CA VAL A 361 10.02 -16.75 13.79
C VAL A 361 9.12 -17.52 14.78
N LYS A 362 9.31 -18.85 14.88
CA LYS A 362 8.61 -19.68 15.87
C LYS A 362 8.94 -19.27 17.32
N SER A 363 10.22 -19.16 17.67
CA SER A 363 10.63 -18.76 19.02
C SER A 363 10.33 -17.29 19.30
N GLN A 364 10.38 -16.45 18.26
CA GLN A 364 9.98 -15.05 18.34
C GLN A 364 8.50 -14.89 18.68
N ALA A 365 7.62 -15.68 18.04
CA ALA A 365 6.20 -15.72 18.38
C ALA A 365 5.95 -16.17 19.83
N GLU A 366 6.67 -17.19 20.30
CA GLU A 366 6.62 -17.67 21.70
C GLU A 366 7.01 -16.57 22.70
N GLN A 367 8.06 -15.81 22.39
CA GLN A 367 8.52 -14.70 23.22
C GLN A 367 7.48 -13.56 23.27
N ILE A 368 6.90 -13.19 22.12
CA ILE A 368 5.86 -12.15 22.02
C ILE A 368 4.61 -12.55 22.82
N VAL A 369 4.17 -13.81 22.71
CA VAL A 369 3.03 -14.32 23.48
C VAL A 369 3.30 -14.27 24.98
N SER A 370 4.51 -14.61 25.40
CA SER A 370 4.91 -14.55 26.80
C SER A 370 4.82 -13.12 27.35
N LEU A 371 5.34 -12.14 26.60
CA LEU A 371 5.24 -10.71 26.94
C LEU A 371 3.78 -10.25 27.03
N ALA A 372 2.92 -10.71 26.11
CA ALA A 372 1.51 -10.34 26.09
C ALA A 372 0.74 -10.89 27.30
N ILE A 373 0.98 -12.15 27.67
CA ILE A 373 0.36 -12.77 28.85
C ILE A 373 0.84 -12.07 30.13
N GLU A 374 2.13 -11.76 30.25
CA GLU A 374 2.66 -10.99 31.38
C GLU A 374 1.96 -9.64 31.49
N ASN A 375 1.82 -8.94 30.37
CA ASN A 375 1.21 -7.63 30.38
C ASN A 375 -0.30 -7.66 30.71
N PHE A 376 -1.01 -8.67 30.22
CA PHE A 376 -2.41 -8.91 30.57
C PHE A 376 -2.59 -9.04 32.08
N ARG A 377 -1.70 -9.77 32.77
CA ARG A 377 -1.76 -9.90 34.23
C ARG A 377 -1.65 -8.56 34.96
N ARG A 378 -0.93 -7.59 34.39
CA ARG A 378 -0.78 -6.24 34.94
C ARG A 378 -2.02 -5.39 34.70
N ARG A 379 -2.62 -5.44 33.50
CA ARG A 379 -3.76 -4.57 33.14
C ARG A 379 -5.13 -5.14 33.53
N LYS A 380 -5.26 -6.44 33.82
CA LYS A 380 -6.57 -7.04 34.13
C LYS A 380 -7.21 -6.35 35.33
N GLY A 381 -8.52 -6.09 35.23
CA GLY A 381 -9.27 -5.38 36.28
C GLY A 381 -9.18 -3.84 36.23
N ALA A 382 -8.45 -3.24 35.28
CA ALA A 382 -8.30 -1.78 35.18
C ALA A 382 -9.56 -1.00 34.73
N GLY A 383 -10.72 -1.66 34.55
CA GLY A 383 -11.97 -0.97 34.18
C GLY A 383 -11.91 -0.25 32.83
N LEU A 384 -11.34 -0.90 31.82
CA LEU A 384 -11.10 -0.30 30.49
C LEU A 384 -12.41 0.01 29.75
N LYS A 385 -12.44 1.16 29.07
CA LYS A 385 -13.55 1.57 28.20
C LYS A 385 -13.14 1.44 26.74
N ILE A 386 -13.79 0.53 26.03
CA ILE A 386 -13.52 0.24 24.62
C ILE A 386 -14.71 0.73 23.79
N PRO A 387 -14.48 1.40 22.65
CA PRO A 387 -15.56 1.70 21.71
C PRO A 387 -16.27 0.42 21.26
N THR A 388 -17.58 0.49 21.05
CA THR A 388 -18.41 -0.71 20.80
C THR A 388 -18.70 -0.97 19.33
N ARG A 389 -18.33 -0.05 18.43
CA ARG A 389 -18.60 -0.17 17.01
C ARG A 389 -17.73 -1.27 16.41
N VAL A 390 -18.37 -2.21 15.72
CA VAL A 390 -17.75 -3.20 14.84
C VAL A 390 -18.33 -3.01 13.46
N GLN A 391 -17.47 -2.91 12.44
CA GLN A 391 -17.87 -2.83 11.04
C GLN A 391 -17.50 -4.14 10.33
N SER A 392 -18.37 -4.66 9.47
CA SER A 392 -18.05 -5.80 8.61
C SER A 392 -17.66 -5.33 7.20
N ALA A 393 -16.75 -6.04 6.55
CA ALA A 393 -16.46 -5.88 5.12
C ALA A 393 -16.13 -7.24 4.48
N VAL A 394 -16.21 -7.30 3.14
CA VAL A 394 -15.68 -8.41 2.34
C VAL A 394 -14.28 -8.05 1.86
N VAL A 395 -13.34 -8.95 2.08
CA VAL A 395 -11.91 -8.77 1.83
C VAL A 395 -11.34 -9.93 1.03
N GLY A 396 -10.11 -9.79 0.54
CA GLY A 396 -9.43 -10.86 -0.20
C GLY A 396 -9.77 -10.93 -1.67
N PHE A 397 -10.06 -9.78 -2.31
CA PHE A 397 -10.23 -9.73 -3.77
C PHE A 397 -8.86 -9.72 -4.47
N SER A 398 -8.44 -10.87 -4.98
CA SER A 398 -7.31 -11.05 -5.91
C SER A 398 -7.75 -11.06 -7.38
N ILE A 399 -6.80 -10.95 -8.33
CA ILE A 399 -7.06 -11.17 -9.77
C ILE A 399 -7.77 -12.50 -9.98
N GLU A 400 -7.24 -13.56 -9.37
CA GLU A 400 -7.73 -14.93 -9.47
C GLU A 400 -9.17 -15.05 -8.95
N SER A 401 -9.47 -14.41 -7.82
CA SER A 401 -10.82 -14.42 -7.26
C SER A 401 -11.82 -13.60 -8.09
N ILE A 402 -11.40 -12.46 -8.65
CA ILE A 402 -12.24 -11.65 -9.54
C ILE A 402 -12.56 -12.46 -10.79
N LEU A 403 -11.56 -13.10 -11.41
CA LEU A 403 -11.80 -13.99 -12.55
C LEU A 403 -12.74 -15.13 -12.19
N SER A 404 -12.57 -15.77 -11.03
CA SER A 404 -13.46 -16.84 -10.57
C SER A 404 -14.90 -16.36 -10.41
N LEU A 405 -15.12 -15.17 -9.84
CA LEU A 405 -16.46 -14.57 -9.70
C LEU A 405 -17.09 -14.25 -11.05
N LEU A 406 -16.27 -13.97 -12.07
CA LEU A 406 -16.68 -13.74 -13.46
C LEU A 406 -16.73 -15.03 -14.29
N GLY A 407 -16.76 -16.22 -13.67
CA GLY A 407 -16.86 -17.50 -14.39
C GLY A 407 -15.60 -17.92 -15.13
N GLY A 408 -14.44 -17.44 -14.71
CA GLY A 408 -13.12 -17.83 -15.22
C GLY A 408 -12.58 -16.97 -16.38
N SER A 409 -13.27 -15.89 -16.76
CA SER A 409 -12.81 -14.99 -17.82
C SER A 409 -13.17 -13.52 -17.53
N LEU A 410 -12.48 -12.59 -18.19
CA LEU A 410 -12.81 -11.16 -18.11
C LEU A 410 -14.07 -10.79 -18.92
N ASN A 411 -14.62 -11.70 -19.73
CA ASN A 411 -15.71 -11.40 -20.65
C ASN A 411 -16.94 -10.77 -19.97
N PRO A 412 -17.43 -11.26 -18.81
CA PRO A 412 -18.59 -10.63 -18.17
C PRO A 412 -18.32 -9.18 -17.73
N LEU A 413 -17.11 -8.87 -17.26
CA LEU A 413 -16.72 -7.50 -16.92
C LEU A 413 -16.66 -6.62 -18.17
N LEU A 414 -16.06 -7.12 -19.25
CA LEU A 414 -15.98 -6.41 -20.52
C LEU A 414 -17.38 -6.13 -21.10
N GLU A 415 -18.29 -7.10 -21.03
CA GLU A 415 -19.68 -6.93 -21.47
C GLU A 415 -20.46 -5.93 -20.60
N ALA A 416 -20.24 -5.91 -19.28
CA ALA A 416 -20.82 -4.90 -18.40
C ALA A 416 -20.34 -3.48 -18.75
N ILE A 417 -19.06 -3.33 -19.12
CA ILE A 417 -18.50 -2.06 -19.60
C ILE A 417 -19.14 -1.66 -20.94
N LYS A 418 -19.20 -2.58 -21.92
CA LYS A 418 -19.79 -2.32 -23.24
C LYS A 418 -21.26 -1.94 -23.17
N ARG A 419 -22.04 -2.57 -22.28
CA ARG A 419 -23.47 -2.28 -22.08
C ARG A 419 -23.74 -1.01 -21.29
N GLY A 420 -22.70 -0.34 -20.79
CA GLY A 420 -22.83 0.86 -19.96
C GLY A 420 -23.37 0.60 -18.56
N GLN A 421 -23.49 -0.67 -18.14
CA GLN A 421 -23.82 -1.02 -16.76
C GLN A 421 -22.69 -0.64 -15.80
N LEU A 422 -21.46 -0.66 -16.29
CA LEU A 422 -20.28 -0.17 -15.60
C LEU A 422 -19.59 0.87 -16.49
N LYS A 423 -19.42 2.11 -16.04
CA LYS A 423 -18.75 3.13 -16.84
C LYS A 423 -17.24 2.84 -16.95
N GLY A 424 -16.63 2.46 -15.85
CA GLY A 424 -15.20 2.19 -15.77
C GLY A 424 -14.79 1.72 -14.37
N VAL A 425 -13.48 1.69 -14.15
CA VAL A 425 -12.88 1.25 -12.87
C VAL A 425 -11.89 2.30 -12.37
N ALA A 426 -11.96 2.62 -11.08
CA ALA A 426 -10.99 3.47 -10.42
C ALA A 426 -10.12 2.66 -9.45
N GLY A 427 -8.81 2.74 -9.60
CA GLY A 427 -7.86 2.30 -8.58
C GLY A 427 -7.72 3.36 -7.50
N LEU A 428 -8.25 3.10 -6.30
CA LEU A 428 -8.04 3.95 -5.13
C LEU A 428 -6.84 3.41 -4.35
N VAL A 429 -5.68 4.00 -4.61
CA VAL A 429 -4.41 3.65 -3.95
C VAL A 429 -4.02 4.83 -3.10
N SER A 430 -4.23 4.73 -1.79
CA SER A 430 -4.07 5.88 -0.91
C SER A 430 -3.52 5.48 0.45
N CYS A 431 -2.75 6.40 1.02
CA CYS A 431 -2.52 6.41 2.45
C CYS A 431 -3.78 6.96 3.17
N THR A 432 -3.57 7.48 4.38
CA THR A 432 -4.46 8.49 4.96
C THR A 432 -3.61 9.62 5.56
N SER A 433 -4.13 10.84 5.59
CA SER A 433 -3.51 11.99 6.24
C SER A 433 -4.59 12.99 6.67
N ILE A 434 -4.25 13.90 7.58
CA ILE A 434 -5.13 15.04 7.94
C ILE A 434 -4.72 16.34 7.22
N GLY A 435 -3.94 16.20 6.14
CA GLY A 435 -3.35 17.32 5.40
C GLY A 435 -4.30 18.09 4.51
N ASN A 436 -5.42 17.47 4.12
CA ASN A 436 -6.44 18.00 3.21
C ASN A 436 -7.86 17.84 3.74
N GLY A 437 -8.03 17.58 5.04
CA GLY A 437 -9.34 17.45 5.65
C GLY A 437 -9.35 16.51 6.86
N PRO A 438 -10.55 16.23 7.39
CA PRO A 438 -10.74 15.25 8.46
C PRO A 438 -10.24 13.86 8.07
N HIS A 439 -9.80 13.10 9.07
CA HIS A 439 -9.38 11.70 8.93
C HIS A 439 -10.40 10.90 8.12
N ASP A 440 -9.93 10.24 7.06
CA ASP A 440 -10.67 9.35 6.15
C ASP A 440 -11.82 9.98 5.34
N LEU A 441 -12.26 11.20 5.66
CA LEU A 441 -13.42 11.82 5.02
C LEU A 441 -13.21 12.07 3.52
N PRO A 442 -12.08 12.65 3.04
CA PRO A 442 -11.82 12.77 1.61
C PRO A 442 -11.82 11.41 0.88
N THR A 443 -11.22 10.37 1.48
CA THR A 443 -11.19 9.02 0.91
C THR A 443 -12.60 8.43 0.76
N ILE A 444 -13.41 8.49 1.83
CA ILE A 444 -14.80 8.02 1.83
C ILE A 444 -15.66 8.82 0.85
N THR A 445 -15.46 10.14 0.78
CA THR A 445 -16.21 11.01 -0.14
C THR A 445 -15.91 10.67 -1.59
N MET A 446 -14.63 10.56 -1.95
CA MET A 446 -14.22 10.14 -3.31
C MET A 446 -14.85 8.80 -3.70
N ALA A 447 -14.77 7.78 -2.83
CA ALA A 447 -15.33 6.47 -3.13
C ALA A 447 -16.86 6.53 -3.34
N LYS A 448 -17.59 7.23 -2.47
CA LYS A 448 -19.05 7.45 -2.62
C LYS A 448 -19.38 8.16 -3.92
N GLU A 449 -18.61 9.19 -4.26
CA GLU A 449 -18.77 9.95 -5.49
C GLU A 449 -18.54 9.09 -6.74
N LEU A 450 -17.60 8.15 -6.72
CA LEU A 450 -17.33 7.28 -7.86
C LEU A 450 -18.39 6.17 -7.99
N ILE A 451 -18.73 5.47 -6.90
CA ILE A 451 -19.69 4.36 -6.97
C ILE A 451 -21.09 4.83 -7.36
N LYS A 452 -21.53 6.02 -6.91
CA LYS A 452 -22.83 6.60 -7.32
C LYS A 452 -22.91 6.89 -8.83
N ARG A 453 -21.76 6.97 -9.51
CA ARG A 453 -21.62 7.23 -10.95
C ARG A 453 -21.45 5.95 -11.76
N ASP A 454 -21.69 4.77 -11.17
CA ASP A 454 -21.45 3.47 -11.82
C ASP A 454 -19.97 3.24 -12.18
N ILE A 455 -19.06 3.68 -11.31
CA ILE A 455 -17.61 3.40 -11.41
C ILE A 455 -17.23 2.46 -10.27
N LEU A 456 -16.74 1.27 -10.61
CA LEU A 456 -16.26 0.29 -9.63
C LEU A 456 -14.96 0.79 -9.02
N VAL A 457 -14.80 0.65 -7.70
CA VAL A 457 -13.57 1.05 -7.01
C VAL A 457 -12.80 -0.20 -6.57
N LEU A 458 -11.52 -0.28 -6.94
CA LEU A 458 -10.57 -1.23 -6.36
C LEU A 458 -9.75 -0.46 -5.32
N SER A 459 -9.91 -0.77 -4.04
CA SER A 459 -9.28 -0.03 -2.95
C SER A 459 -8.09 -0.77 -2.36
N MET A 460 -7.01 -0.02 -2.12
CA MET A 460 -5.74 -0.53 -1.59
C MET A 460 -5.16 0.37 -0.49
N GLY A 461 -4.32 -0.23 0.36
CA GLY A 461 -3.52 0.46 1.38
C GLY A 461 -4.33 1.01 2.55
N CYS A 462 -3.81 2.03 3.24
CA CYS A 462 -4.54 2.68 4.34
C CYS A 462 -5.88 3.31 3.90
N GLY A 463 -6.00 3.71 2.63
CA GLY A 463 -7.27 4.15 2.05
C GLY A 463 -8.29 3.02 1.96
N ASN A 464 -7.86 1.79 1.71
CA ASN A 464 -8.75 0.61 1.82
C ASN A 464 -9.23 0.40 3.25
N ALA A 465 -8.37 0.55 4.26
CA ALA A 465 -8.77 0.45 5.66
C ALA A 465 -9.82 1.53 6.03
N ALA A 466 -9.69 2.75 5.50
CA ALA A 466 -10.68 3.81 5.66
C ALA A 466 -12.05 3.41 5.09
N LEU A 467 -12.08 2.74 3.93
CA LEU A 467 -13.32 2.31 3.27
C LEU A 467 -13.93 1.06 3.92
N GLN A 468 -13.10 0.15 4.44
CA GLN A 468 -13.52 -0.99 5.25
C GLN A 468 -14.18 -0.52 6.55
N VAL A 469 -13.52 0.37 7.30
CA VAL A 469 -14.09 0.99 8.52
C VAL A 469 -15.28 1.88 8.19
N GLY A 470 -15.28 2.55 7.04
CA GLY A 470 -16.38 3.38 6.53
C GLY A 470 -17.59 2.59 6.02
N GLY A 471 -17.50 1.25 5.96
CA GLY A 471 -18.60 0.36 5.55
C GLY A 471 -18.85 0.28 4.04
N LEU A 472 -17.93 0.79 3.21
CA LEU A 472 -18.08 0.80 1.75
C LEU A 472 -17.65 -0.51 1.08
N CYS A 473 -16.85 -1.32 1.78
CA CYS A 473 -16.44 -2.66 1.35
C CYS A 473 -17.41 -3.76 1.84
N ALA A 474 -18.61 -3.39 2.32
CA ALA A 474 -19.66 -4.32 2.71
C ALA A 474 -20.66 -4.50 1.54
N PRO A 475 -21.24 -5.71 1.29
CA PRO A 475 -22.18 -5.91 0.20
C PRO A 475 -23.39 -4.97 0.22
N GLU A 476 -23.81 -4.56 1.42
CA GLU A 476 -24.91 -3.63 1.67
C GLU A 476 -24.61 -2.22 1.12
N ALA A 477 -23.33 -1.86 0.93
CA ALA A 477 -22.94 -0.60 0.29
C ALA A 477 -23.35 -0.52 -1.19
N SER A 478 -23.76 -1.64 -1.81
CA SER A 478 -24.31 -1.64 -3.18
C SER A 478 -25.55 -0.74 -3.33
N ASP A 479 -26.25 -0.41 -2.24
CA ASP A 479 -27.36 0.55 -2.24
C ASP A 479 -26.91 2.01 -2.37
N LEU A 480 -25.62 2.29 -2.16
CA LEU A 480 -25.02 3.62 -2.37
C LEU A 480 -24.49 3.81 -3.79
N ALA A 481 -24.43 2.74 -4.59
CA ALA A 481 -23.93 2.77 -5.95
C ALA A 481 -25.02 3.26 -6.93
N GLY A 482 -24.58 3.68 -8.12
CA GLY A 482 -25.49 3.95 -9.24
C GLY A 482 -26.25 2.68 -9.66
N PRO A 483 -27.31 2.82 -10.47
CA PRO A 483 -28.20 1.71 -10.80
C PRO A 483 -27.49 0.53 -11.50
N GLY A 484 -26.52 0.82 -12.37
CA GLY A 484 -25.79 -0.20 -13.11
C GLY A 484 -24.86 -1.01 -12.21
N LEU A 485 -24.03 -0.33 -11.43
CA LEU A 485 -23.10 -0.95 -10.50
C LEU A 485 -23.85 -1.65 -9.34
N SER A 486 -24.92 -1.05 -8.82
CA SER A 486 -25.76 -1.66 -7.78
C SER A 486 -26.33 -3.00 -8.24
N SER A 487 -26.90 -3.04 -9.46
CA SER A 487 -27.44 -4.28 -10.03
C SER A 487 -26.37 -5.34 -10.21
N LEU A 488 -25.19 -4.97 -10.70
CA LEU A 488 -24.07 -5.90 -10.89
C LEU A 488 -23.57 -6.47 -9.55
N CYS A 489 -23.36 -5.59 -8.56
CA CYS A 489 -22.94 -5.96 -7.21
C CYS A 489 -23.92 -6.94 -6.56
N LYS A 490 -25.23 -6.68 -6.66
CA LYS A 490 -26.28 -7.56 -6.12
C LYS A 490 -26.32 -8.92 -6.83
N ALA A 491 -26.14 -8.94 -8.15
CA ALA A 491 -26.11 -10.18 -8.92
C ALA A 491 -24.90 -11.08 -8.57
N LEU A 492 -23.74 -10.46 -8.29
CA LEU A 492 -22.51 -11.18 -7.95
C LEU A 492 -22.29 -11.37 -6.44
N GLY A 493 -23.10 -10.75 -5.59
CA GLY A 493 -22.94 -10.78 -4.13
C GLY A 493 -21.70 -10.04 -3.63
N ILE A 494 -21.23 -9.01 -4.35
CA ILE A 494 -19.99 -8.26 -4.04
C ILE A 494 -20.30 -6.81 -3.65
N PRO A 495 -19.41 -6.15 -2.86
CA PRO A 495 -19.50 -4.70 -2.63
C PRO A 495 -19.17 -3.88 -3.89
N PRO A 496 -19.57 -2.60 -3.97
CA PRO A 496 -19.19 -1.68 -5.06
C PRO A 496 -17.76 -1.14 -4.89
N VAL A 497 -17.16 -1.33 -3.72
CA VAL A 497 -15.74 -1.10 -3.44
C VAL A 497 -15.11 -2.45 -3.10
N LEU A 498 -14.25 -2.95 -3.98
CA LEU A 498 -13.55 -4.21 -3.76
C LEU A 498 -12.26 -3.94 -3.00
N SER A 499 -12.15 -4.49 -1.79
CA SER A 499 -10.93 -4.49 -1.00
C SER A 499 -9.86 -5.33 -1.69
N PHE A 500 -9.05 -4.68 -2.52
CA PHE A 500 -8.02 -5.29 -3.36
C PHE A 500 -6.66 -5.44 -2.66
N GLY A 501 -6.56 -4.97 -1.41
CA GLY A 501 -5.47 -5.31 -0.50
C GLY A 501 -4.66 -4.10 -0.01
N THR A 502 -3.34 -4.21 -0.05
CA THR A 502 -2.37 -3.26 0.51
C THR A 502 -1.75 -2.35 -0.56
N CYS A 503 -0.84 -1.45 -0.20
CA CYS A 503 -0.16 -0.64 -1.24
C CYS A 503 0.75 -1.50 -2.14
N THR A 504 1.25 -2.64 -1.66
CA THR A 504 2.09 -3.55 -2.45
C THR A 504 1.30 -4.26 -3.55
N ASP A 505 -0.01 -4.45 -3.37
CA ASP A 505 -0.93 -4.97 -4.40
C ASP A 505 -1.05 -4.07 -5.65
N THR A 506 -0.43 -2.87 -5.67
CA THR A 506 -0.27 -2.04 -6.88
C THR A 506 0.42 -2.84 -8.00
N GLY A 507 1.35 -3.73 -7.63
CA GLY A 507 1.97 -4.66 -8.57
C GLY A 507 0.95 -5.55 -9.28
N ARG A 508 0.02 -6.14 -8.53
CA ARG A 508 -1.03 -7.01 -9.08
C ARG A 508 -2.06 -6.23 -9.87
N LEU A 509 -2.41 -5.01 -9.42
CA LEU A 509 -3.32 -4.14 -10.15
C LEU A 509 -2.76 -3.82 -11.54
N SER A 510 -1.46 -3.57 -11.66
CA SER A 510 -0.81 -3.36 -12.96
C SER A 510 -0.93 -4.56 -13.91
N ILE A 511 -0.87 -5.78 -13.36
CA ILE A 511 -1.06 -7.02 -14.11
C ILE A 511 -2.51 -7.10 -14.59
N LEU A 512 -3.49 -6.91 -13.69
CA LEU A 512 -4.91 -6.95 -14.04
C LEU A 512 -5.25 -5.97 -15.17
N VAL A 513 -4.79 -4.71 -15.04
CA VAL A 513 -5.04 -3.69 -16.06
C VAL A 513 -4.37 -4.06 -17.39
N SER A 514 -3.16 -4.63 -17.36
CA SER A 514 -2.48 -5.10 -18.58
C SER A 514 -3.21 -6.27 -19.23
N GLU A 515 -3.74 -7.22 -18.46
CA GLU A 515 -4.52 -8.34 -18.98
C GLU A 515 -5.87 -7.89 -19.56
N VAL A 516 -6.54 -6.90 -18.94
CA VAL A 516 -7.74 -6.28 -19.51
C VAL A 516 -7.42 -5.59 -20.84
N ALA A 517 -6.33 -4.82 -20.92
CA ALA A 517 -5.90 -4.18 -22.17
C ALA A 517 -5.63 -5.20 -23.28
N LYS A 518 -4.88 -6.27 -22.96
CA LYS A 518 -4.61 -7.38 -23.89
C LYS A 518 -5.90 -8.07 -24.36
N ALA A 519 -6.84 -8.34 -23.45
CA ALA A 519 -8.12 -8.97 -23.78
C ALA A 519 -9.01 -8.09 -24.67
N MET A 520 -8.89 -6.75 -24.55
CA MET A 520 -9.57 -5.78 -25.41
C MET A 520 -8.79 -5.45 -26.70
N ASN A 521 -7.59 -6.00 -26.87
CA ASN A 521 -6.67 -5.69 -27.98
C ASN A 521 -6.38 -4.18 -28.11
N VAL A 522 -6.20 -3.50 -26.99
CA VAL A 522 -5.82 -2.08 -26.87
C VAL A 522 -4.62 -1.92 -25.94
N ASP A 523 -4.11 -0.70 -25.76
CA ASP A 523 -3.10 -0.41 -24.74
C ASP A 523 -3.73 0.20 -23.47
N VAL A 524 -2.97 0.24 -22.39
CA VAL A 524 -3.43 0.73 -21.07
C VAL A 524 -4.06 2.13 -21.13
N PRO A 525 -3.50 3.13 -21.83
CA PRO A 525 -4.11 4.46 -21.88
C PRO A 525 -5.47 4.52 -22.56
N ASP A 526 -5.86 3.49 -23.32
CA ASP A 526 -7.13 3.46 -24.04
C ASP A 526 -8.27 3.00 -23.12
N LEU A 527 -7.94 2.33 -22.02
CA LEU A 527 -8.91 1.77 -21.10
C LEU A 527 -9.70 2.87 -20.34
N PRO A 528 -10.99 2.62 -20.04
CA PRO A 528 -11.81 3.51 -19.21
C PRO A 528 -11.48 3.34 -17.72
N VAL A 529 -10.23 3.64 -17.35
CA VAL A 529 -9.71 3.51 -15.98
C VAL A 529 -9.05 4.80 -15.51
N ALA A 530 -9.02 5.00 -14.20
CA ALA A 530 -8.28 6.09 -13.57
C ALA A 530 -7.71 5.68 -12.21
N VAL A 531 -6.75 6.44 -11.70
CA VAL A 531 -6.18 6.28 -10.35
C VAL A 531 -6.54 7.48 -9.50
N THR A 532 -6.80 7.25 -8.21
CA THR A 532 -7.05 8.30 -7.24
C THR A 532 -6.34 8.00 -5.92
N ALA A 533 -5.60 8.98 -5.41
CA ALA A 533 -4.98 8.98 -4.09
C ALA A 533 -5.55 10.18 -3.30
N PRO A 534 -6.75 10.04 -2.69
CA PRO A 534 -7.45 11.14 -2.04
C PRO A 534 -6.74 11.68 -0.80
N GLN A 535 -5.92 10.86 -0.12
CA GLN A 535 -5.19 11.25 1.09
C GLN A 535 -3.83 10.55 1.14
N TYR A 536 -2.96 10.86 0.18
CA TYR A 536 -1.59 10.35 0.26
C TYR A 536 -0.84 10.96 1.46
N MET A 537 0.15 10.25 1.97
CA MET A 537 0.96 10.69 3.11
C MET A 537 2.44 10.42 2.87
N GLU A 538 2.77 9.16 2.59
CA GLU A 538 4.16 8.72 2.53
C GLU A 538 4.70 8.50 1.12
N GLN A 539 5.99 8.23 1.07
CA GLN A 539 6.82 8.11 -0.12
C GLN A 539 6.42 6.95 -1.03
N LYS A 540 5.89 5.86 -0.46
CA LYS A 540 5.33 4.72 -1.21
C LYS A 540 4.20 5.16 -2.14
N ALA A 541 3.23 5.92 -1.64
CA ALA A 541 2.17 6.46 -2.49
C ALA A 541 2.69 7.42 -3.59
N THR A 542 3.79 8.14 -3.33
CA THR A 542 4.35 9.03 -4.36
C THR A 542 5.01 8.26 -5.50
N ILE A 543 5.67 7.13 -5.24
CA ILE A 543 6.25 6.31 -6.32
C ILE A 543 5.17 5.55 -7.09
N ASP A 544 4.09 5.11 -6.42
CA ASP A 544 2.94 4.50 -7.08
C ASP A 544 2.22 5.50 -8.01
N ALA A 545 2.10 6.76 -7.61
CA ALA A 545 1.57 7.81 -8.47
C ALA A 545 2.46 8.06 -9.71
N VAL A 546 3.78 8.12 -9.53
CA VAL A 546 4.72 8.26 -10.65
C VAL A 546 4.67 7.04 -11.58
N PHE A 547 4.49 5.83 -11.03
CA PHE A 547 4.25 4.64 -11.82
C PHE A 547 2.98 4.79 -12.66
N ALA A 548 1.85 5.21 -12.08
CA ALA A 548 0.60 5.36 -12.82
C ALA A 548 0.73 6.35 -14.00
N LEU A 549 1.52 7.43 -13.82
CA LEU A 549 1.86 8.35 -14.91
C LEU A 549 2.70 7.68 -16.01
N ALA A 550 3.70 6.87 -15.65
CA ALA A 550 4.54 6.11 -16.59
C ALA A 550 3.75 4.98 -17.29
N PHE A 551 2.80 4.38 -16.57
CA PHE A 551 1.90 3.33 -17.04
C PHE A 551 0.83 3.88 -17.98
N GLY A 552 0.58 5.18 -17.96
CA GLY A 552 -0.26 5.88 -18.91
C GLY A 552 -1.69 6.10 -18.44
N VAL A 553 -1.88 6.28 -17.13
CA VAL A 553 -3.20 6.42 -16.50
C VAL A 553 -3.37 7.83 -15.93
N LEU A 554 -4.57 8.40 -16.05
CA LEU A 554 -4.92 9.64 -15.33
C LEU A 554 -4.87 9.38 -13.82
N THR A 555 -4.09 10.18 -13.10
CA THR A 555 -3.79 9.97 -11.69
C THR A 555 -4.16 11.21 -10.89
N HIS A 556 -5.23 11.12 -10.10
CA HIS A 556 -5.61 12.13 -9.12
C HIS A 556 -4.80 12.00 -7.83
N VAL A 557 -4.25 13.10 -7.33
CA VAL A 557 -3.47 13.14 -6.08
C VAL A 557 -3.92 14.30 -5.19
N SER A 558 -4.24 13.97 -3.95
CA SER A 558 -4.53 14.91 -2.86
C SER A 558 -3.93 14.41 -1.52
N PRO A 559 -3.42 15.27 -0.62
CA PRO A 559 -3.22 16.72 -0.76
C PRO A 559 -2.34 17.11 -1.96
N THR A 560 -2.23 18.41 -2.27
CA THR A 560 -1.30 18.86 -3.33
C THR A 560 0.17 18.54 -2.96
N PRO A 561 0.93 17.80 -3.79
CA PRO A 561 2.34 17.54 -3.56
C PRO A 561 3.23 18.76 -3.79
N PRO A 562 4.45 18.80 -3.20
CA PRO A 562 5.37 19.93 -3.28
C PRO A 562 6.11 19.98 -4.62
N ILE A 563 5.35 20.16 -5.70
CA ILE A 563 5.84 20.26 -7.09
C ILE A 563 5.31 21.50 -7.82
N THR A 564 4.30 22.17 -7.26
CA THR A 564 3.55 23.25 -7.92
C THR A 564 4.36 24.52 -8.16
N GLY A 565 5.54 24.65 -7.56
CA GLY A 565 6.46 25.74 -7.83
C GLY A 565 7.18 25.64 -9.18
N GLY A 566 7.30 24.43 -9.74
CA GLY A 566 7.88 24.22 -11.07
C GLY A 566 6.82 24.31 -12.16
N ALA A 567 6.70 25.45 -12.83
CA ALA A 567 5.66 25.66 -13.84
C ALA A 567 5.82 24.75 -15.08
N ARG A 568 7.05 24.55 -15.56
CA ARG A 568 7.31 23.67 -16.72
C ARG A 568 7.19 22.21 -16.32
N LEU A 569 7.61 21.87 -15.10
CA LEU A 569 7.37 20.55 -14.53
C LEU A 569 5.87 20.26 -14.43
N MET A 570 5.07 21.20 -13.94
CA MET A 570 3.63 21.03 -13.86
C MET A 570 3.01 20.80 -15.23
N LYS A 571 3.35 21.63 -16.24
CA LYS A 571 2.89 21.43 -17.61
C LYS A 571 3.27 20.03 -18.14
N LEU A 572 4.51 19.58 -17.88
CA LEU A 572 4.94 18.22 -18.24
C LEU A 572 4.00 17.17 -17.63
N LEU A 573 3.77 17.23 -16.31
CA LEU A 573 3.02 16.21 -15.58
C LEU A 573 1.51 16.23 -15.84
N THR A 574 0.90 17.41 -16.06
CA THR A 574 -0.56 17.56 -16.20
C THR A 574 -1.05 17.57 -17.65
N GLU A 575 -0.19 17.95 -18.59
CA GLU A 575 -0.56 18.13 -20.00
C GLU A 575 0.29 17.25 -20.92
N ASP A 576 1.62 17.43 -20.94
CA ASP A 576 2.46 16.83 -21.99
C ASP A 576 2.56 15.30 -21.87
N LEU A 577 2.49 14.75 -20.65
CA LEU A 577 2.53 13.30 -20.46
C LEU A 577 1.38 12.55 -21.16
N LYS A 578 0.26 13.22 -21.47
CA LYS A 578 -0.85 12.60 -22.21
C LYS A 578 -0.40 12.12 -23.59
N GLU A 579 0.48 12.86 -24.24
CA GLU A 579 1.03 12.51 -25.56
C GLU A 579 2.29 11.63 -25.45
N ILE A 580 3.00 11.70 -24.32
CA ILE A 580 4.27 10.98 -24.12
C ILE A 580 4.03 9.54 -23.66
N THR A 581 3.25 9.36 -22.60
CA THR A 581 2.92 8.06 -21.99
C THR A 581 1.44 7.73 -22.06
N GLY A 582 0.55 8.71 -22.26
CA GLY A 582 -0.91 8.55 -22.07
C GLY A 582 -1.38 8.94 -20.66
N GLY A 583 -0.46 9.11 -19.72
CA GLY A 583 -0.76 9.43 -18.33
C GLY A 583 -0.87 10.94 -18.10
N SER A 584 -1.51 11.34 -17.01
CA SER A 584 -1.49 12.74 -16.58
C SER A 584 -1.81 12.87 -15.10
N LEU A 585 -1.26 13.90 -14.48
CA LEU A 585 -1.51 14.24 -13.09
C LEU A 585 -2.72 15.16 -12.99
N LEU A 586 -3.61 14.86 -12.04
CA LEU A 586 -4.72 15.73 -11.64
C LEU A 586 -4.52 16.12 -10.18
N LEU A 587 -4.41 17.42 -9.92
CA LEU A 587 -4.33 17.98 -8.58
C LEU A 587 -5.64 18.69 -8.25
N GLU A 588 -6.45 18.07 -7.38
CA GLU A 588 -7.71 18.63 -6.92
C GLU A 588 -7.92 18.22 -5.45
N ASN A 589 -8.33 19.15 -4.59
CA ASN A 589 -8.55 18.87 -3.16
C ASN A 589 -10.04 18.75 -2.82
N ASP A 590 -10.93 19.16 -3.72
CA ASP A 590 -12.37 18.91 -3.63
C ASP A 590 -12.71 17.55 -4.26
N MET A 591 -13.09 16.58 -3.42
CA MET A 591 -13.32 15.21 -3.87
C MET A 591 -14.47 15.07 -4.86
N VAL A 592 -15.45 15.97 -4.84
CA VAL A 592 -16.58 15.97 -5.79
C VAL A 592 -16.07 16.39 -7.17
N LYS A 593 -15.33 17.50 -7.23
CA LYS A 593 -14.73 17.99 -8.49
C LYS A 593 -13.70 17.01 -9.05
N ALA A 594 -12.91 16.39 -8.18
CA ALA A 594 -11.98 15.35 -8.59
C ALA A 594 -12.74 14.16 -9.20
N ALA A 595 -13.83 13.70 -8.58
CA ALA A 595 -14.68 12.66 -9.15
C ALA A 595 -15.32 13.06 -10.49
N ASP A 596 -15.75 14.33 -10.65
CA ASP A 596 -16.25 14.86 -11.93
C ASP A 596 -15.20 14.75 -13.04
N ALA A 597 -13.95 15.10 -12.74
CA ALA A 597 -12.85 15.02 -13.69
C ALA A 597 -12.49 13.57 -14.04
N LEU A 598 -12.48 12.66 -13.05
CA LEU A 598 -12.24 11.24 -13.27
C LEU A 598 -13.35 10.58 -14.11
N GLU A 599 -14.62 10.87 -13.81
CA GLU A 599 -15.74 10.39 -14.62
C GLU A 599 -15.67 10.92 -16.05
N SER A 600 -15.39 12.22 -16.23
CA SER A 600 -15.27 12.83 -17.55
C SER A 600 -14.17 12.17 -18.39
N HIS A 601 -13.03 11.83 -17.77
CA HIS A 601 -11.96 11.07 -18.41
C HIS A 601 -12.41 9.67 -18.81
N ILE A 602 -13.02 8.92 -17.89
CA ILE A 602 -13.52 7.57 -18.14
C ILE A 602 -14.52 7.57 -19.30
N LEU A 603 -15.47 8.51 -19.31
CA LEU A 603 -16.44 8.66 -20.39
C LEU A 603 -15.78 9.01 -21.73
N ALA A 604 -14.73 9.82 -21.73
CA ALA A 604 -13.97 10.13 -22.95
C ALA A 604 -13.27 8.89 -23.52
N LYS A 605 -12.70 8.04 -22.66
CA LYS A 605 -12.08 6.77 -23.05
C LYS A 605 -13.10 5.78 -23.59
N ARG A 606 -14.29 5.68 -22.97
CA ARG A 606 -15.41 4.88 -23.51
C ARG A 606 -15.78 5.30 -24.93
N ARG A 607 -15.99 6.61 -25.17
CA ARG A 607 -16.31 7.13 -26.51
C ARG A 607 -15.21 6.83 -27.53
N ALA A 608 -13.94 6.94 -27.14
CA ALA A 608 -12.81 6.60 -28.01
C ALA A 608 -12.76 5.11 -28.38
N LEU A 609 -13.29 4.23 -27.51
CA LEU A 609 -13.46 2.80 -27.76
C LEU A 609 -14.74 2.45 -28.52
N GLY A 610 -15.56 3.44 -28.90
CA GLY A 610 -16.86 3.21 -29.55
C GLY A 610 -17.92 2.63 -28.61
N ILE A 611 -17.81 2.92 -27.31
CA ILE A 611 -18.77 2.52 -26.28
C ILE A 611 -19.54 3.75 -25.82
N ASP A 612 -20.87 3.70 -25.90
CA ASP A 612 -21.77 4.79 -25.49
C ASP A 612 -21.73 5.09 -23.98
#